data_AF-A6MKW2-F1
#
_entry.id   AF-A6MKW2-F1
#
_cell.length_a   1.000
_cell.length_b   1.000
_cell.length_c   1.000
_cell.angle_alpha   90.00
_cell.angle_beta   90.00
_cell.angle_gamma   90.00
#
_symmetry.space_group_name_H-M   'P 1'
#
loop_
_entity.id
_entity.type
_entity.pdbx_description
1 polymer ?
#
loop_
_entity_poly.entity_id
_entity_poly.type
_entity_poly.pdbx_seq_one_letter_code
_entity_poly.pdbx_strand_id
1 'polypeptide(L)'
;LLGTMAGGAADCSFWERLLARQCRIYELRNKERISVAAASKLLANMVYQYKGMGLSMGTMICGWDKRGPGLYYVDSEGNRISGATFSVGSGSVYAYGVMDRGYSYDLEVEEAYDLARRAIYQATYRDAYSGGAVNLYHVREDGWIRVSSDNVADLHEKYSGSAP
;
A
#
# COMPACT_ATOMS: atom_id res chain seq x y z
N LEU A 1 5.09 -7.83 -6.90
CA LEU A 1 4.30 -6.59 -6.83
C LEU A 1 3.19 -6.80 -5.82
N LEU A 2 2.88 -5.78 -5.03
CA LEU A 2 1.69 -5.71 -4.19
C LEU A 2 0.91 -4.44 -4.58
N GLY A 3 -0.42 -4.51 -4.44
CA GLY A 3 -1.37 -3.41 -4.62
C GLY A 3 -2.15 -3.19 -3.33
N THR A 4 -2.59 -1.97 -3.08
CA THR A 4 -3.42 -1.63 -1.90
C THR A 4 -4.78 -1.10 -2.34
N MET A 5 -5.84 -1.42 -1.60
CA MET A 5 -7.18 -0.98 -1.96
C MET A 5 -7.65 0.17 -1.05
N ALA A 6 -8.00 1.31 -1.63
CA ALA A 6 -8.73 2.39 -0.97
C ALA A 6 -9.69 3.07 -1.96
N GLY A 7 -10.90 3.38 -1.50
CA GLY A 7 -12.01 3.80 -2.36
C GLY A 7 -13.04 2.68 -2.54
N GLY A 8 -13.58 2.53 -3.75
CA GLY A 8 -14.51 1.47 -4.09
C GLY A 8 -13.83 0.10 -4.08
N ALA A 9 -14.28 -0.80 -3.20
CA ALA A 9 -13.72 -2.15 -3.09
C ALA A 9 -13.82 -2.95 -4.40
N ALA A 10 -14.94 -2.81 -5.12
CA ALA A 10 -15.14 -3.43 -6.41
C ALA A 10 -14.19 -2.88 -7.48
N ASP A 11 -14.02 -1.55 -7.53
CA ASP A 11 -13.15 -0.87 -8.48
C ASP A 11 -11.69 -1.31 -8.29
N CYS A 12 -11.17 -1.22 -7.06
CA CYS A 12 -9.79 -1.60 -6.76
C CYS A 12 -9.55 -3.07 -7.11
N SER A 13 -10.42 -3.97 -6.63
CA SER A 13 -10.26 -5.42 -6.85
C SER A 13 -10.28 -5.78 -8.34
N PHE A 14 -11.17 -5.17 -9.12
CA PHE A 14 -11.29 -5.44 -10.55
C PHE A 14 -10.07 -4.93 -11.32
N TRP A 15 -9.70 -3.66 -11.13
CA TRP A 15 -8.61 -3.03 -11.89
C TRP A 15 -7.24 -3.57 -11.52
N GLU A 16 -6.99 -3.90 -10.25
CA GLU A 16 -5.74 -4.55 -9.83
C GLU A 16 -5.64 -5.99 -10.35
N ARG A 17 -6.74 -6.74 -10.37
CA ARG A 17 -6.77 -8.09 -10.97
C ARG A 17 -6.54 -8.02 -12.49
N LEU A 18 -7.10 -7.02 -13.16
CA LEU A 18 -6.83 -6.79 -14.58
C LEU A 18 -5.37 -6.41 -14.82
N LEU A 19 -4.79 -5.56 -13.96
CA LEU A 19 -3.35 -5.24 -14.00
C LEU A 19 -2.50 -6.50 -13.84
N ALA A 20 -2.83 -7.38 -12.89
CA ALA A 20 -2.11 -8.63 -12.68
C ALA A 20 -2.12 -9.51 -13.95
N ARG A 21 -3.27 -9.59 -14.65
CA ARG A 21 -3.36 -10.27 -15.95
C ARG A 21 -2.42 -9.65 -16.99
N GLN A 22 -2.39 -8.32 -17.11
CA GLN A 22 -1.51 -7.64 -18.07
C GLN A 22 -0.03 -7.85 -17.73
N CYS A 23 0.33 -7.78 -16.45
CA CYS A 23 1.69 -8.06 -15.98
C CYS A 23 2.13 -9.48 -16.34
N ARG A 24 1.25 -10.48 -16.19
CA ARG A 24 1.56 -11.86 -16.55
C ARG A 24 1.72 -12.05 -18.06
N ILE A 25 0.89 -11.40 -18.88
CA ILE A 25 1.04 -11.43 -20.35
C ILE A 25 2.35 -10.77 -20.77
N TYR A 26 2.70 -9.63 -20.15
CA TYR A 26 3.97 -8.95 -20.39
C TYR A 26 5.16 -9.87 -20.12
N GLU A 27 5.14 -10.58 -18.99
CA GLU A 27 6.21 -11.51 -18.62
C GLU A 27 6.37 -12.65 -19.62
N LEU A 28 5.25 -13.26 -20.06
CA LEU A 28 5.30 -14.35 -21.04
C LEU A 28 5.83 -13.91 -22.41
N ARG A 29 5.53 -12.68 -22.83
CA ARG A 29 5.99 -12.13 -24.12
C ARG A 29 7.47 -11.75 -24.10
N ASN A 30 7.92 -11.11 -23.03
CA ASN A 30 9.27 -10.55 -22.94
C ASN A 30 10.27 -11.49 -22.24
N LYS A 31 9.78 -12.59 -21.64
CA LYS A 31 10.58 -13.49 -20.79
C LYS A 31 11.25 -12.76 -19.62
N GLU A 32 10.65 -11.66 -19.18
CA GLU A 32 11.14 -10.79 -18.12
C GLU A 32 9.98 -10.19 -17.33
N ARG A 33 10.11 -10.11 -16.00
CA ARG A 33 9.12 -9.45 -15.13
C ARG A 33 9.01 -7.96 -15.45
N ILE A 34 7.79 -7.44 -15.40
CA ILE A 34 7.52 -6.00 -15.58
C ILE A 34 8.11 -5.17 -14.44
N SER A 35 8.58 -3.96 -14.73
CA SER A 35 9.03 -3.00 -13.71
C SER A 35 7.85 -2.40 -12.93
N VAL A 36 8.13 -1.90 -11.72
CA VAL A 36 7.10 -1.25 -10.87
C VAL A 36 6.59 0.02 -11.55
N ALA A 37 7.50 0.76 -12.19
CA ALA A 37 7.18 1.95 -12.95
C ALA A 37 6.24 1.67 -14.13
N ALA A 38 6.48 0.58 -14.89
CA ALA A 38 5.63 0.23 -16.02
C ALA A 38 4.26 -0.29 -15.56
N ALA A 39 4.20 -1.12 -14.51
CA ALA A 39 2.93 -1.61 -13.95
C ALA A 39 2.03 -0.45 -13.47
N SER A 40 2.58 0.51 -12.72
CA SER A 40 1.82 1.68 -12.28
C SER A 40 1.34 2.56 -13.44
N LYS A 41 2.12 2.70 -14.51
CA LYS A 41 1.71 3.48 -15.69
C LYS A 41 0.61 2.78 -16.49
N LEU A 42 0.65 1.45 -16.59
CA LEU A 42 -0.44 0.68 -17.21
C LEU A 42 -1.75 0.87 -16.45
N LEU A 43 -1.72 0.79 -15.12
CA LEU A 43 -2.92 0.99 -14.30
C LEU A 43 -3.50 2.39 -14.47
N ALA A 44 -2.67 3.43 -14.38
CA ALA A 44 -3.10 4.81 -14.59
C ALA A 44 -3.76 5.00 -15.97
N ASN A 45 -3.17 4.42 -17.04
CA ASN A 45 -3.72 4.51 -18.39
C ASN A 45 -5.07 3.76 -18.53
N MET A 46 -5.24 2.61 -17.87
CA MET A 46 -6.51 1.87 -17.90
C MET A 46 -7.64 2.66 -17.24
N VAL A 47 -7.36 3.22 -16.05
CA VAL A 47 -8.37 3.92 -15.25
C VAL A 47 -8.72 5.29 -15.85
N TYR A 48 -7.74 5.98 -16.45
CA TYR A 48 -7.98 7.27 -17.11
C TYR A 48 -9.00 7.20 -18.26
N GLN A 49 -9.17 6.04 -18.91
CA GLN A 49 -10.20 5.84 -19.94
C GLN A 49 -11.64 6.01 -19.40
N TYR A 50 -11.81 5.88 -18.09
CA TYR A 50 -13.10 5.97 -17.39
C TYR A 50 -13.18 7.24 -16.52
N LYS A 51 -12.32 8.23 -16.79
CA LYS A 51 -12.33 9.50 -16.06
C LYS A 51 -13.71 10.17 -16.16
N GLY A 52 -14.23 10.64 -15.02
CA GLY A 52 -15.55 11.26 -14.94
C GLY A 52 -16.73 10.28 -14.91
N MET A 53 -16.50 8.96 -14.89
CA MET A 53 -17.55 7.93 -14.83
C MET A 53 -17.84 7.44 -13.40
N GLY A 54 -17.29 8.11 -12.37
CA GLY A 54 -17.57 7.80 -10.97
C GLY A 54 -16.75 6.65 -10.37
N LEU A 55 -15.60 6.28 -10.96
CA LEU A 55 -14.67 5.35 -10.33
C LEU A 55 -14.05 5.96 -9.07
N SER A 56 -13.95 5.16 -8.01
CA SER A 56 -13.29 5.55 -6.77
C SER A 56 -12.13 4.59 -6.50
N MET A 57 -10.91 5.02 -6.78
CA MET A 57 -9.73 4.20 -6.62
C MET A 57 -8.53 5.06 -6.22
N GLY A 58 -7.89 4.71 -5.11
CA GLY A 58 -6.59 5.24 -4.69
C GLY A 58 -5.72 4.07 -4.26
N THR A 59 -4.86 3.60 -5.16
CA THR A 59 -4.02 2.41 -4.94
C THR A 59 -2.55 2.76 -4.96
N MET A 60 -1.78 2.02 -4.16
CA MET A 60 -0.34 2.09 -4.15
C MET A 60 0.22 0.80 -4.75
N ILE A 61 1.13 0.96 -5.71
CA ILE A 61 1.85 -0.16 -6.33
C ILE A 61 3.26 -0.17 -5.75
N CYS A 62 3.59 -1.25 -5.05
CA CYS A 62 4.92 -1.45 -4.49
C CYS A 62 5.58 -2.73 -5.00
N GLY A 63 6.90 -2.71 -5.10
CA GLY A 63 7.68 -3.81 -5.62
C GLY A 63 9.18 -3.53 -5.63
N TRP A 64 9.92 -4.53 -6.08
CA TRP A 64 11.35 -4.42 -6.35
C TRP A 64 11.57 -4.69 -7.84
N ASP A 65 12.36 -3.83 -8.50
CA ASP A 65 12.77 -4.05 -9.88
C ASP A 65 14.28 -3.78 -10.08
N LYS A 66 14.73 -3.73 -11.33
CA LYS A 66 16.15 -3.53 -11.68
C LYS A 66 16.75 -2.23 -11.14
N ARG A 67 15.93 -1.26 -10.72
CA ARG A 67 16.35 0.02 -10.12
C ARG A 67 16.26 0.02 -8.59
N GLY A 68 15.90 -1.11 -7.97
CA GLY A 68 15.69 -1.25 -6.54
C GLY A 68 14.22 -1.16 -6.12
N PRO A 69 13.94 -0.71 -4.88
CA PRO A 69 12.58 -0.51 -4.38
C PRO A 69 11.82 0.54 -5.22
N GLY A 70 10.58 0.22 -5.57
CA GLY A 70 9.67 1.13 -6.25
C GLY A 70 8.36 1.26 -5.50
N LEU A 71 7.90 2.50 -5.32
CA LEU A 71 6.62 2.84 -4.70
C LEU A 71 5.93 3.95 -5.51
N TYR A 72 4.71 3.67 -5.95
CA TYR A 72 3.89 4.59 -6.73
C TYR A 72 2.48 4.69 -6.17
N TYR A 73 1.95 5.89 -6.10
CA TYR A 73 0.53 6.16 -5.90
C TYR A 73 -0.16 6.38 -7.25
N VAL A 74 -1.33 5.76 -7.44
CA VAL A 74 -2.18 5.88 -8.63
C VAL A 74 -3.62 6.12 -8.19
N ASP A 75 -4.31 7.09 -8.80
CA ASP A 75 -5.71 7.38 -8.48
C ASP A 75 -6.65 7.38 -9.70
N SER A 76 -7.95 7.47 -9.40
CA SER A 76 -9.03 7.51 -10.39
C SER A 76 -9.04 8.76 -11.27
N GLU A 77 -8.34 9.83 -10.87
CA GLU A 77 -8.22 11.06 -11.66
C GLU A 77 -7.09 11.00 -12.70
N GLY A 78 -6.29 9.93 -12.65
CA GLY A 78 -5.16 9.66 -13.52
C GLY A 78 -3.82 10.17 -12.97
N ASN A 79 -3.78 10.59 -11.70
CA ASN A 79 -2.52 10.96 -11.07
C ASN A 79 -1.65 9.73 -10.90
N ARG A 80 -0.34 9.93 -11.11
CA ARG A 80 0.66 8.90 -10.88
C ARG A 80 1.95 9.54 -10.41
N ILE A 81 2.30 9.31 -9.16
CA ILE A 81 3.48 9.90 -8.52
C ILE A 81 4.29 8.80 -7.83
N SER A 82 5.62 8.92 -7.87
CA SER A 82 6.52 8.13 -7.03
C SER A 82 6.88 8.91 -5.78
N GLY A 83 7.16 8.21 -4.69
CA GLY A 83 7.52 8.82 -3.41
C GLY A 83 8.05 7.78 -2.43
N ALA A 84 8.55 8.25 -1.29
CA ALA A 84 9.08 7.41 -0.22
C ALA A 84 8.01 7.02 0.81
N THR A 85 7.04 7.90 1.06
CA THR A 85 5.95 7.69 2.02
C THR A 85 4.62 8.07 1.38
N PHE A 86 3.59 7.25 1.65
CA PHE A 86 2.22 7.50 1.23
C PHE A 86 1.26 6.94 2.27
N SER A 87 0.09 7.56 2.38
CA SER A 87 -1.06 7.06 3.14
C SER A 87 -2.34 7.47 2.42
N VAL A 88 -3.26 6.52 2.25
CA VAL A 88 -4.50 6.68 1.47
C VAL A 88 -5.66 6.07 2.25
N GLY A 89 -6.83 6.72 2.20
CA GLY A 89 -8.03 6.32 2.94
C GLY A 89 -8.48 7.40 3.93
N SER A 90 -9.61 7.16 4.61
CA SER A 90 -10.19 8.10 5.58
C SER A 90 -9.26 8.40 6.76
N GLY A 91 -8.53 7.39 7.25
CA GLY A 91 -7.56 7.54 8.34
C GLY A 91 -6.18 8.05 7.94
N SER A 92 -5.96 8.43 6.67
CA SER A 92 -4.63 8.76 6.14
C SER A 92 -3.92 9.90 6.88
N VAL A 93 -4.66 10.95 7.22
CA VAL A 93 -4.13 12.12 7.94
C VAL A 93 -3.59 11.77 9.33
N TYR A 94 -4.20 10.79 10.01
CA TYR A 94 -3.74 10.32 11.32
C TYR A 94 -2.49 9.46 11.18
N ALA A 95 -2.43 8.61 10.15
CA ALA A 95 -1.28 7.77 9.88
C ALA A 95 -0.03 8.60 9.54
N TYR A 96 -0.18 9.67 8.73
CA TYR A 96 0.93 10.59 8.41
C TYR A 96 1.56 11.19 9.68
N GLY A 97 0.76 11.68 10.63
CA GLY A 97 1.29 12.32 11.84
C GLY A 97 2.22 11.43 12.68
N VAL A 98 1.93 10.12 12.72
CA VAL A 98 2.78 9.15 13.44
C VAL A 98 3.95 8.70 12.58
N MET A 99 3.69 8.40 11.30
CA MET A 99 4.71 7.93 10.35
C MET A 99 5.80 8.97 10.15
N ASP A 100 5.44 10.23 9.84
CA ASP A 100 6.40 11.29 9.53
C ASP A 100 7.26 11.67 10.74
N ARG A 101 6.77 11.45 11.96
CA ARG A 101 7.54 11.70 13.19
C ARG A 101 8.57 10.62 13.47
N GLY A 102 8.27 9.37 13.15
CA GLY A 102 9.15 8.22 13.43
C GLY A 102 9.97 7.74 12.24
N TYR A 103 9.73 8.28 11.05
CA TYR A 103 10.40 7.84 9.82
C TYR A 103 11.86 8.30 9.76
N SER A 104 12.73 7.37 9.42
CA SER A 104 14.08 7.61 8.93
C SER A 104 14.33 6.68 7.74
N TYR A 105 15.19 7.09 6.82
CA TYR A 105 15.58 6.23 5.69
C TYR A 105 16.38 5.02 6.18
N ASP A 106 17.18 5.21 7.23
CA ASP A 106 18.09 4.22 7.80
C ASP A 106 17.49 3.51 9.03
N LEU A 107 16.21 3.10 8.95
CA LEU A 107 15.56 2.32 10.00
C LEU A 107 15.95 0.84 9.94
N GLU A 108 16.09 0.21 11.11
CA GLU A 108 16.16 -1.24 11.20
C GLU A 108 14.80 -1.87 10.85
N VAL A 109 14.82 -3.10 10.35
CA VAL A 109 13.61 -3.79 9.85
C VAL A 109 12.51 -3.88 10.92
N GLU A 110 12.87 -4.22 12.16
CA GLU A 110 11.91 -4.34 13.27
C GLU A 110 11.35 -2.98 13.72
N GLU A 111 12.16 -1.92 13.65
CA GLU A 111 11.71 -0.55 13.96
C GLU A 111 10.71 -0.07 12.91
N ALA A 112 10.97 -0.34 11.64
CA ALA A 112 10.05 -0.04 10.55
C ALA A 112 8.71 -0.80 10.71
N TYR A 113 8.74 -2.06 11.14
CA TYR A 113 7.54 -2.82 11.43
C TYR A 113 6.74 -2.24 12.60
N ASP A 114 7.40 -1.87 13.70
CA ASP A 114 6.71 -1.27 14.85
C ASP A 114 6.12 0.09 14.51
N LEU A 115 6.86 0.93 13.76
CA LEU A 115 6.36 2.21 13.26
C LEU A 115 5.11 2.03 12.40
N ALA A 116 5.13 1.10 11.44
CA ALA A 116 3.99 0.82 10.59
C ALA A 116 2.77 0.34 11.38
N ARG A 117 2.95 -0.60 12.32
CA ARG A 117 1.86 -1.07 13.20
C ARG A 117 1.29 0.07 14.04
N ARG A 118 2.15 0.90 14.63
CA ARG A 118 1.74 2.01 15.49
C ARG A 118 0.99 3.09 14.70
N ALA A 119 1.44 3.42 13.48
CA ALA A 119 0.76 4.39 12.63
C ALA A 119 -0.66 3.95 12.26
N ILE A 120 -0.84 2.68 11.88
CA ILE A 120 -2.17 2.13 11.59
C ILE A 120 -3.02 2.03 12.86
N TYR A 121 -2.47 1.55 13.97
CA TYR A 121 -3.16 1.50 15.26
C TYR A 121 -3.73 2.87 15.65
N GLN A 122 -2.92 3.93 15.59
CA GLN A 122 -3.37 5.27 15.93
C GLN A 122 -4.41 5.83 14.95
N ALA A 123 -4.29 5.50 13.65
CA ALA A 123 -5.32 5.85 12.67
C ALA A 123 -6.65 5.17 12.99
N THR A 124 -6.65 3.87 13.28
CA THR A 124 -7.87 3.12 13.67
C THR A 124 -8.46 3.58 15.00
N TYR A 125 -7.64 4.09 15.91
CA TYR A 125 -8.10 4.62 17.20
C TYR A 125 -8.79 5.98 17.09
N ARG A 126 -8.60 6.70 15.98
CA ARG A 126 -9.19 8.04 15.74
C ARG A 126 -10.27 8.03 14.67
N ASP A 127 -10.11 7.25 13.61
CA ASP A 127 -11.03 7.19 12.49
C ASP A 127 -12.08 6.08 12.67
N ALA A 128 -13.36 6.45 12.62
CA ALA A 128 -14.48 5.53 12.85
C ALA A 128 -14.64 4.46 11.75
N TYR A 129 -14.12 4.71 10.55
CA TYR A 129 -14.21 3.77 9.42
C TYR A 129 -12.98 2.86 9.27
N SER A 130 -12.03 2.95 10.20
CA SER A 130 -10.79 2.17 10.20
C SER A 130 -10.73 1.26 11.44
N GLY A 131 -10.55 -0.05 11.26
CA GLY A 131 -10.46 -0.99 12.39
C GLY A 131 -10.21 -2.44 11.98
N GLY A 132 -10.42 -3.38 12.91
CA GLY A 132 -10.25 -4.81 12.67
C GLY A 132 -8.81 -5.28 12.94
N ALA A 133 -8.10 -5.68 11.89
CA ALA A 133 -6.74 -6.21 11.98
C ALA A 133 -5.76 -5.43 11.10
N VAL A 134 -4.52 -5.33 11.57
CA VAL A 134 -3.38 -4.71 10.87
C VAL A 134 -2.62 -5.81 10.13
N ASN A 135 -2.80 -5.87 8.81
CA ASN A 135 -2.03 -6.76 7.95
C ASN A 135 -0.73 -6.06 7.52
N LEU A 136 0.42 -6.66 7.85
CA LEU A 136 1.72 -6.10 7.53
C LEU A 136 2.45 -6.97 6.50
N TYR A 137 2.97 -6.33 5.46
CA TYR A 137 3.76 -6.96 4.40
C TYR A 137 5.11 -6.25 4.26
N HIS A 138 6.14 -6.99 3.88
CA HIS A 138 7.48 -6.47 3.60
C HIS A 138 7.92 -6.93 2.22
N VAL A 139 8.20 -5.97 1.33
CA VAL A 139 8.78 -6.21 0.00
C VAL A 139 10.30 -6.14 0.08
N ARG A 140 10.97 -7.23 -0.28
CA ARG A 140 12.42 -7.38 -0.40
C ARG A 140 12.82 -7.60 -1.86
N GLU A 141 14.12 -7.71 -2.12
CA GLU A 141 14.66 -7.98 -3.45
C GLU A 141 14.17 -9.30 -4.06
N ASP A 142 14.04 -10.35 -3.24
CA ASP A 142 13.62 -11.68 -3.67
C ASP A 142 12.09 -11.83 -3.83
N GLY A 143 11.32 -10.93 -3.22
CA GLY A 143 9.87 -10.99 -3.21
C GLY A 143 9.28 -10.34 -1.97
N TRP A 144 7.98 -10.51 -1.77
CA TRP A 144 7.30 -10.02 -0.57
C TRP A 144 7.00 -11.16 0.40
N ILE A 145 6.99 -10.83 1.69
CA ILE A 145 6.54 -11.72 2.76
C ILE A 145 5.38 -11.07 3.51
N ARG A 146 4.46 -11.90 3.99
CA ARG A 146 3.48 -11.48 5.00
C ARG A 146 4.15 -11.55 6.35
N VAL A 147 4.29 -10.41 7.02
CA VAL A 147 4.99 -10.28 8.30
C VAL A 147 4.07 -10.68 9.45
N SER A 148 2.91 -10.04 9.55
CA SER A 148 1.95 -10.29 10.63
C SER A 148 0.52 -9.92 10.23
N SER A 149 -0.43 -10.25 11.12
CA SER A 149 -1.85 -9.96 11.00
C SER A 149 -2.41 -9.74 12.40
N ASP A 150 -2.10 -8.59 12.97
CA ASP A 150 -2.30 -8.30 14.39
C ASP A 150 -3.68 -7.67 14.62
N ASN A 151 -4.42 -8.10 15.65
CA ASN A 151 -5.70 -7.46 15.98
C ASN A 151 -5.44 -6.08 16.62
N VAL A 152 -6.24 -5.07 16.25
CA VAL A 152 -6.16 -3.73 16.86
C VAL A 152 -6.43 -3.78 18.37
N ALA A 153 -7.27 -4.70 18.84
CA ALA A 153 -7.52 -4.90 20.27
C ALA A 153 -6.25 -5.35 21.02
N ASP A 154 -5.53 -6.33 20.50
CA ASP A 154 -4.29 -6.83 21.12
C ASP A 154 -3.19 -5.75 21.09
N LEU A 155 -3.14 -4.96 20.02
CA LEU A 155 -2.25 -3.80 19.92
C LEU A 155 -2.59 -2.71 20.94
N HIS A 156 -3.87 -2.55 21.30
CA HIS A 156 -4.29 -1.62 22.35
C HIS A 156 -3.70 -2.03 23.70
N GLU A 157 -3.78 -3.30 24.09
CA GLU A 157 -3.20 -3.81 25.33
C GLU A 157 -1.68 -3.61 25.34
N LYS A 158 -1.01 -3.94 24.23
CA LYS A 158 0.43 -3.75 24.05
C LYS A 158 0.87 -2.30 24.22
N TYR A 159 0.16 -1.33 23.62
CA TYR A 159 0.58 0.07 23.60
C TYR A 159 0.02 0.93 24.74
N SER A 160 -0.98 0.45 25.47
CA SER A 160 -1.53 1.15 26.64
C SER A 160 -0.72 0.91 27.92
N GLY A 161 0.23 -0.03 27.91
CA GLY A 161 0.96 -0.44 29.11
C GLY A 161 0.10 -1.26 30.09
N SER A 162 -1.01 -1.82 29.61
CA SER A 162 -1.98 -2.59 30.40
C SER A 162 -1.66 -4.10 30.44
N ALA A 163 -0.49 -4.51 29.96
CA ALA A 163 -0.01 -5.87 30.14
C ALA A 163 0.53 -6.01 31.59
N PRO A 164 0.20 -7.11 32.31
CA PRO A 164 0.73 -7.36 33.64
C PRO A 164 2.26 -7.50 33.68
#